data_AF-A0A8D8DMD5-F1
#
_entry.id   AF-A0A8D8DMD5-F1
#
_cell.length_a   1.000
_cell.length_b   1.000
_cell.length_c   1.000
_cell.angle_alpha   90.00
_cell.angle_beta   90.00
_cell.angle_gamma   90.00
#
_symmetry.space_group_name_H-M   'P 1'
#
loop_
_entity.id
_entity.type
_entity.pdbx_description
1 polymer ?
#
loop_
_entity_poly.entity_id
_entity_poly.type
_entity_poly.pdbx_seq_one_letter_code
_entity_poly.pdbx_strand_id
1 'polypeptide(L)'
;MKKAADDAKKRFAHLDGDHLTLLNVYHAFKQNNEDPSWCYDNFINFRSLKSADNVRQQLARIMDRFNLKRTSTDFNTTNYYFNIRKALVQGFFMQVAYLEQTKHYVTIKDNQIVQLHPSTCLGHRPNWVMYNEFVLTTKNYIRTVTDVKPEWLLQIAPQYYDMNNFPECEAKRQLTVIAAK
;
A
#
# COMPACT_ATOMS: atom_id res chain seq x y z
N MET A 1 -15.62 12.98 18.71
CA MET A 1 -14.66 13.34 17.64
C MET A 1 -14.00 12.12 17.00
N LYS A 2 -13.32 11.23 17.74
CA LYS A 2 -12.67 10.02 17.16
C LYS A 2 -13.61 9.19 16.27
N LYS A 3 -14.79 8.80 16.79
CA LYS A 3 -15.79 8.02 16.03
C LYS A 3 -16.23 8.69 14.72
N ALA A 4 -16.45 10.01 14.73
CA ALA A 4 -16.86 10.75 13.53
C ALA A 4 -15.74 10.80 12.48
N ALA A 5 -14.48 10.98 12.92
CA ALA A 5 -13.32 10.93 12.04
C ALA A 5 -13.09 9.52 11.47
N ASP A 6 -13.27 8.47 12.28
CA ASP A 6 -13.16 7.09 11.85
C ASP A 6 -14.26 6.73 10.84
N ASP A 7 -15.49 7.19 11.06
CA ASP A 7 -16.61 6.96 10.14
C ASP A 7 -16.44 7.74 8.83
N ALA A 8 -15.92 8.98 8.87
CA ALA A 8 -15.54 9.71 7.66
C ALA A 8 -14.43 8.99 6.89
N LYS A 9 -13.41 8.48 7.58
CA LYS A 9 -12.33 7.70 6.97
C LYS A 9 -12.82 6.43 6.29
N LYS A 10 -13.75 5.70 6.91
CA LYS A 10 -14.34 4.48 6.35
C LYS A 10 -15.03 4.72 5.00
N ARG A 11 -15.53 5.93 4.72
CA ARG A 11 -16.15 6.26 3.42
C ARG A 11 -15.16 6.17 2.25
N PHE A 12 -13.87 6.38 2.51
CA PHE A 12 -12.82 6.32 1.51
C PHE A 12 -12.05 4.99 1.55
N ALA A 13 -12.32 4.15 2.54
CA ALA A 13 -11.60 2.90 2.77
C ALA A 13 -11.73 1.97 1.56
N HIS A 14 -10.59 1.51 1.06
CA HIS A 14 -10.53 0.49 0.03
C HIS A 14 -10.24 -0.86 0.66
N LEU A 15 -10.94 -1.92 0.21
CA LEU A 15 -10.83 -3.27 0.74
C LEU A 15 -9.41 -3.82 0.67
N ASP A 16 -8.70 -3.54 -0.43
CA ASP A 16 -7.35 -4.05 -0.68
C ASP A 16 -6.22 -3.26 -0.01
N GLY A 17 -6.46 -2.09 0.58
CA GLY A 17 -5.38 -1.38 1.29
C GLY A 17 -5.49 0.12 1.47
N ASP A 18 -4.57 0.62 2.29
CA ASP A 18 -4.43 2.02 2.68
C ASP A 18 -3.91 2.90 1.53
N HIS A 19 -3.03 2.39 0.65
CA HIS A 19 -2.56 3.18 -0.51
C HIS A 19 -3.71 3.54 -1.46
N LEU A 20 -4.63 2.61 -1.67
CA LEU A 20 -5.83 2.84 -2.48
C LEU A 20 -6.83 3.74 -1.75
N THR A 21 -6.89 3.65 -0.42
CA THR A 21 -7.65 4.60 0.41
C THR A 21 -7.11 6.03 0.24
N LEU A 22 -5.78 6.23 0.24
CA LEU A 22 -5.17 7.54 -0.03
C LEU A 22 -5.49 8.04 -1.44
N LEU A 23 -5.50 7.15 -2.43
CA LEU A 23 -5.90 7.49 -3.80
C LEU A 23 -7.37 7.97 -3.86
N ASN A 24 -8.28 7.26 -3.18
CA ASN A 24 -9.69 7.65 -3.09
C ASN A 24 -9.87 9.03 -2.46
N VAL A 25 -9.17 9.30 -1.36
CA VAL A 25 -9.18 10.62 -0.70
C VAL A 25 -8.71 11.71 -1.67
N TYR A 26 -7.62 11.48 -2.39
CA TYR A 26 -7.10 12.45 -3.35
C TYR A 26 -8.06 12.68 -4.53
N HIS A 27 -8.66 11.62 -5.09
CA HIS A 27 -9.66 11.75 -6.15
C HIS A 27 -10.89 12.53 -5.68
N ALA A 28 -11.42 12.20 -4.50
CA ALA A 28 -12.56 12.91 -3.94
C ALA A 28 -12.24 14.39 -3.70
N PHE A 29 -11.05 14.72 -3.22
CA PHE A 29 -10.62 16.12 -3.06
C PHE A 29 -10.62 16.89 -4.39
N LYS A 30 -10.10 16.28 -5.46
CA LYS A 30 -10.08 16.92 -6.79
C LYS A 30 -11.49 17.05 -7.40
N GLN A 31 -12.36 16.06 -7.17
CA GLN A 31 -13.76 16.11 -7.64
C GLN A 31 -14.58 17.19 -6.93
N ASN A 32 -14.26 17.49 -5.66
CA ASN A 32 -14.90 18.55 -4.88
C ASN A 32 -14.20 19.91 -5.05
N ASN A 33 -13.53 20.14 -6.18
CA ASN A 33 -12.88 21.41 -6.54
C ASN A 33 -11.91 21.96 -5.48
N GLU A 34 -11.26 21.08 -4.73
CA GLU A 34 -10.29 21.46 -3.70
C GLU A 34 -10.90 22.34 -2.58
N ASP A 35 -12.19 22.18 -2.28
CA ASP A 35 -12.89 22.98 -1.27
C ASP A 35 -12.32 22.72 0.15
N PRO A 36 -11.87 23.78 0.87
CA PRO A 36 -11.47 23.67 2.27
C PRO A 36 -12.60 23.22 3.20
N SER A 37 -13.85 23.57 2.89
CA SER A 37 -15.03 23.22 3.71
C SER A 37 -15.27 21.71 3.64
N TRP A 38 -15.22 21.14 2.43
CA TRP A 38 -15.27 19.69 2.23
C TRP A 38 -14.17 18.95 2.99
N CYS A 39 -12.95 19.49 3.02
CA CYS A 39 -11.86 18.90 3.82
C CYS A 39 -12.18 18.89 5.31
N TYR A 40 -12.77 19.96 5.83
CA TYR A 40 -13.17 20.07 7.24
C TYR A 40 -14.24 19.02 7.58
N ASP A 41 -15.29 18.93 6.77
CA ASP A 41 -16.42 18.01 7.00
C ASP A 41 -16.01 16.53 6.93
N ASN A 42 -14.98 16.21 6.14
CA ASN A 42 -14.47 14.85 5.99
C ASN A 42 -13.25 14.55 6.88
N PHE A 43 -12.87 15.45 7.80
CA PHE A 43 -11.72 15.30 8.69
C PHE A 43 -10.38 15.10 7.94
N ILE A 44 -10.24 15.72 6.77
CA ILE A 44 -9.04 15.65 5.95
C ILE A 44 -8.20 16.92 6.12
N ASN A 45 -6.88 16.75 6.23
CA ASN A 45 -5.96 17.88 6.31
C ASN A 45 -5.78 18.54 4.93
N PHE A 46 -6.39 19.71 4.75
CA PHE A 46 -6.31 20.50 3.52
C PHE A 46 -4.85 20.85 3.12
N ARG A 47 -4.00 21.21 4.10
CA ARG A 47 -2.60 21.57 3.82
C ARG A 47 -1.82 20.37 3.28
N SER A 48 -2.05 19.18 3.85
CA SER A 48 -1.42 17.94 3.38
C SER A 48 -1.84 17.61 1.95
N LEU A 49 -3.12 17.78 1.60
CA LEU A 49 -3.60 17.54 0.23
C LEU A 49 -3.10 18.56 -0.77
N LYS A 50 -3.08 19.85 -0.43
CA LYS A 50 -2.47 20.89 -1.27
C LYS A 50 -0.99 20.62 -1.52
N SER A 51 -0.26 20.20 -0.49
CA SER A 51 1.14 19.80 -0.62
C SER A 51 1.29 18.60 -1.58
N ALA A 52 0.46 17.56 -1.41
CA ALA A 52 0.45 16.39 -2.28
C ALA A 52 0.13 16.75 -3.74
N ASP A 53 -0.83 17.65 -3.99
CA ASP A 53 -1.16 18.12 -5.33
C ASP A 53 0.02 18.84 -6.00
N ASN A 54 0.70 19.72 -5.26
CA ASN A 54 1.90 20.40 -5.76
C ASN A 54 3.02 19.40 -6.09
N VAL A 55 3.30 18.44 -5.20
CA VAL A 55 4.30 17.38 -5.45
C VAL A 55 3.94 16.57 -6.69
N ARG A 56 2.67 16.18 -6.86
CA ARG A 56 2.20 15.47 -8.05
C ARG A 56 2.43 16.28 -9.33
N GLN A 57 2.14 17.58 -9.32
CA GLN A 57 2.38 18.45 -10.49
C GLN A 57 3.87 18.55 -10.82
N GLN A 58 4.74 18.65 -9.81
CA GLN A 58 6.20 18.65 -10.02
C GLN A 58 6.69 17.33 -10.62
N LEU A 59 6.23 16.19 -10.08
CA LEU A 59 6.56 14.87 -10.63
C LEU A 59 6.05 14.71 -12.07
N ALA A 60 4.85 15.20 -12.39
CA ALA A 60 4.33 15.16 -13.75
C ALA A 60 5.22 15.93 -14.75
N ARG A 61 5.72 17.11 -14.37
CA ARG A 61 6.66 17.89 -15.21
C ARG A 61 7.98 17.15 -15.42
N ILE A 62 8.47 16.44 -14.41
CA ILE A 62 9.69 15.62 -14.52
C ILE A 62 9.43 14.44 -15.47
N MET A 63 8.28 13.75 -15.34
CA MET A 63 7.90 12.67 -16.25
C MET A 63 7.82 13.15 -17.70
N ASP A 64 7.18 14.30 -17.95
CA ASP A 64 7.09 14.87 -19.30
C ASP A 64 8.48 15.22 -19.85
N ARG A 65 9.40 15.74 -19.02
CA ARG A 65 10.79 16.02 -19.42
C ARG A 65 11.56 14.76 -19.85
N PHE A 66 11.31 13.63 -19.21
CA PHE A 66 11.94 12.34 -19.54
C PHE A 66 11.14 11.52 -20.55
N ASN A 67 10.09 12.08 -21.17
CA ASN A 67 9.19 11.39 -22.09
C ASN A 67 8.54 10.12 -21.50
N LEU A 68 8.31 10.12 -20.18
CA LEU A 68 7.61 9.05 -19.50
C LEU A 68 6.10 9.22 -19.70
N LYS A 69 5.47 8.23 -20.35
CA LYS A 69 4.04 8.27 -20.64
C LYS A 69 3.22 8.22 -19.35
N ARG A 70 2.25 9.12 -19.23
CA ARG A 70 1.22 9.11 -18.18
C ARG A 70 0.02 8.31 -18.67
N THR A 71 -0.03 7.05 -18.30
CA THR A 71 -1.12 6.13 -18.68
C THR A 71 -1.95 5.74 -17.47
N SER A 72 -3.26 5.63 -17.65
CA SER A 72 -4.17 5.03 -16.68
C SER A 72 -4.89 3.86 -17.33
N THR A 73 -5.08 2.79 -16.58
CA THR A 73 -6.02 1.73 -16.98
C THR A 73 -7.45 2.28 -16.85
N ASP A 74 -8.39 1.75 -17.63
CA ASP A 74 -9.81 2.05 -17.47
C ASP A 74 -10.28 1.60 -16.08
N PHE A 75 -11.00 2.48 -15.38
CA PHE A 75 -11.51 2.26 -14.04
C PHE A 75 -12.49 1.08 -13.97
N ASN A 76 -13.24 0.83 -15.05
CA ASN A 76 -14.23 -0.25 -15.11
C ASN A 76 -13.59 -1.64 -15.28
N THR A 77 -12.29 -1.71 -15.57
CA THR A 77 -11.60 -2.99 -15.73
C THR A 77 -11.16 -3.51 -14.36
N THR A 78 -11.34 -4.82 -14.13
CA THR A 78 -10.85 -5.52 -12.92
C THR A 78 -9.35 -5.30 -12.67
N ASN A 79 -8.60 -4.98 -13.72
CA ASN A 79 -7.16 -4.74 -13.68
C ASN A 79 -6.75 -3.37 -13.12
N TYR A 80 -7.68 -2.43 -12.91
CA TYR A 80 -7.35 -1.06 -12.46
C TYR A 80 -6.58 -1.08 -11.11
N TYR A 81 -7.21 -1.63 -10.07
CA TYR A 81 -6.59 -1.73 -8.75
C TYR A 81 -5.45 -2.75 -8.71
N PHE A 82 -5.55 -3.83 -9.49
CA PHE A 82 -4.50 -4.83 -9.64
C PHE A 82 -3.20 -4.20 -10.14
N ASN A 83 -3.26 -3.39 -11.20
CA ASN A 83 -2.08 -2.73 -11.79
C ASN A 83 -1.44 -1.74 -10.81
N ILE A 84 -2.25 -1.00 -10.05
CA ILE A 84 -1.74 -0.07 -9.03
C ILE A 84 -1.01 -0.84 -7.92
N ARG A 85 -1.61 -1.90 -7.38
CA ARG A 85 -0.99 -2.75 -6.36
C ARG A 85 0.31 -3.38 -6.86
N LYS A 86 0.33 -3.87 -8.10
CA LYS A 86 1.52 -4.43 -8.75
C LYS A 86 2.61 -3.37 -8.94
N ALA A 87 2.26 -2.14 -9.31
CA ALA A 87 3.21 -1.03 -9.44
C ALA A 87 3.83 -0.64 -8.09
N LEU A 88 3.07 -0.68 -6.99
CA LEU A 88 3.61 -0.42 -5.66
C LEU A 88 4.69 -1.44 -5.28
N VAL A 89 4.51 -2.71 -5.62
CA VAL A 89 5.53 -3.74 -5.40
C VAL A 89 6.84 -3.41 -6.11
N GLN A 90 6.83 -2.73 -7.26
CA GLN A 90 8.07 -2.35 -7.94
C GLN A 90 8.94 -1.38 -7.14
N GLY A 91 8.34 -0.49 -6.34
CA GLY A 91 9.07 0.42 -5.46
C GLY A 91 9.33 -0.14 -4.07
N PHE A 92 8.43 -1.00 -3.58
CA PHE A 92 8.38 -1.43 -2.19
C PHE A 92 8.58 -2.94 -1.99
N PHE A 93 9.22 -3.62 -2.94
CA PHE A 93 9.45 -5.08 -2.87
C PHE A 93 10.24 -5.52 -1.64
N MET A 94 11.02 -4.63 -1.02
CA MET A 94 11.74 -4.90 0.24
C MET A 94 10.86 -4.74 1.48
N GLN A 95 9.78 -3.96 1.41
CA GLN A 95 8.89 -3.65 2.54
C GLN A 95 7.64 -4.54 2.49
N VAL A 96 7.87 -5.83 2.64
CA VAL A 96 6.81 -6.86 2.60
C VAL A 96 6.80 -7.63 3.91
N ALA A 97 5.61 -8.02 4.35
CA ALA A 97 5.40 -8.88 5.50
C ALA A 97 4.45 -10.04 5.17
N TYR A 98 4.70 -11.18 5.80
CA TYR A 98 3.92 -12.41 5.66
C TYR A 98 3.19 -12.73 6.96
N LEU A 99 1.93 -13.16 6.87
CA LEU A 99 1.12 -13.59 8.00
C LEU A 99 1.42 -15.06 8.34
N GLU A 100 2.04 -15.29 9.49
CA GLU A 100 2.28 -16.65 9.98
C GLU A 100 1.03 -17.27 10.61
N GLN A 101 1.05 -18.59 10.77
CA GLN A 101 -0.02 -19.34 11.44
C GLN A 101 -0.30 -18.86 12.87
N THR A 102 0.74 -18.34 13.54
CA THR A 102 0.71 -17.72 14.87
C THR A 102 -0.07 -16.40 14.91
N LYS A 103 -0.62 -15.93 13.79
CA LYS A 103 -1.41 -14.69 13.62
C LYS A 103 -0.64 -13.39 13.80
N HIS A 104 0.69 -13.45 13.74
CA HIS A 104 1.57 -12.29 13.65
C HIS A 104 2.12 -12.15 12.23
N TYR A 105 2.46 -10.92 11.85
CA TYR A 105 3.17 -10.68 10.61
C TYR A 105 4.67 -10.72 10.86
N VAL A 106 5.43 -11.24 9.91
CA VAL A 106 6.89 -11.25 9.93
C VAL A 106 7.40 -10.55 8.68
N THR A 107 8.28 -9.57 8.86
CA THR A 107 8.90 -8.86 7.72
C THR A 107 9.82 -9.81 6.96
N ILE A 108 9.79 -9.69 5.64
CA ILE A 108 10.63 -10.51 4.76
C ILE A 108 12.11 -10.16 4.97
N LYS A 109 12.97 -11.18 5.02
CA LYS A 109 14.43 -11.16 5.30
C LYS A 109 14.85 -10.71 6.70
N ASP A 110 14.24 -9.66 7.26
CA ASP A 110 14.65 -9.13 8.57
C ASP A 110 14.02 -9.89 9.76
N ASN A 111 13.03 -10.76 9.48
CA ASN A 111 12.33 -11.60 10.45
C ASN A 111 11.77 -10.82 11.66
N GLN A 112 11.37 -9.57 11.46
CA GLN A 112 10.80 -8.74 12.53
C GLN A 112 9.32 -9.08 12.70
N ILE A 113 8.93 -9.41 13.93
CA ILE A 113 7.53 -9.62 14.30
C ILE A 113 6.84 -8.26 14.36
N VAL A 114 5.81 -8.08 13.54
CA VAL A 114 5.04 -6.84 13.41
C VAL A 114 3.54 -7.11 13.44
N GLN A 115 2.77 -6.05 13.72
CA GLN A 115 1.32 -6.05 13.62
C GLN A 115 0.85 -4.96 12.66
N LEU A 116 -0.34 -5.13 12.08
CA LEU A 116 -0.96 -4.05 11.33
C LEU A 116 -1.24 -2.88 12.27
N HIS A 117 -0.84 -1.67 11.87
CA HIS A 117 -1.10 -0.49 12.66
C HIS A 117 -2.62 -0.28 12.82
N PRO A 118 -3.14 0.08 14.01
CA PRO A 118 -4.58 0.22 14.25
C PRO A 118 -5.30 1.23 13.36
N SER A 119 -4.54 2.11 12.68
CA SER A 119 -5.09 3.06 11.71
C SER A 119 -5.37 2.44 10.34
N THR A 120 -5.00 1.20 10.05
CA THR A 120 -5.27 0.61 8.73
C THR A 120 -6.77 0.48 8.47
N CYS A 121 -7.17 0.63 7.22
CA CYS A 121 -8.52 0.42 6.75
C CYS A 121 -8.82 -1.04 6.35
N LEU A 122 -7.81 -1.92 6.42
CA LEU A 122 -7.96 -3.35 6.13
C LEU A 122 -8.89 -4.02 7.14
N GLY A 123 -10.08 -4.43 6.68
CA GLY A 123 -11.03 -5.21 7.48
C GLY A 123 -10.69 -6.70 7.60
N HIS A 124 -9.72 -7.18 6.82
CA HIS A 124 -9.25 -8.56 6.82
C HIS A 124 -7.73 -8.62 7.05
N ARG A 125 -7.18 -9.84 7.21
CA ARG A 125 -5.73 -10.06 7.37
C ARG A 125 -5.20 -10.84 6.16
N PRO A 126 -4.71 -10.15 5.11
CA PRO A 126 -4.11 -10.82 3.95
C PRO A 126 -2.87 -11.60 4.35
N ASN A 127 -2.56 -12.68 3.62
CA ASN A 127 -1.36 -13.47 3.90
C ASN A 127 -0.07 -12.71 3.56
N TRP A 128 -0.12 -11.86 2.53
CA TRP A 128 1.01 -11.09 2.05
C TRP A 128 0.62 -9.64 1.97
N VAL A 129 1.41 -8.79 2.62
CA VAL A 129 1.15 -7.35 2.63
C VAL A 129 2.42 -6.58 2.34
N MET A 130 2.28 -5.51 1.57
CA MET A 130 3.30 -4.49 1.43
C MET A 130 2.96 -3.32 2.36
N TYR A 131 3.97 -2.73 2.97
CA TYR A 131 3.84 -1.58 3.87
C TYR A 131 4.77 -0.44 3.47
N ASN A 132 4.40 0.80 3.80
CA ASN A 132 5.23 1.97 3.52
C ASN A 132 6.12 2.36 4.71
N GLU A 133 5.63 2.20 5.93
CA GLU A 133 6.30 2.70 7.14
C GLU A 133 6.38 1.60 8.22
N PHE A 134 7.56 1.45 8.81
CA PHE A 134 7.79 0.64 10.01
C PHE A 134 7.78 1.56 11.24
N VAL A 135 6.91 1.28 12.19
CA VAL A 135 6.68 2.12 13.38
C VAL A 135 7.12 1.35 14.63
N LEU A 136 8.22 1.80 15.24
CA LEU A 136 8.80 1.20 16.43
C LEU A 136 8.23 1.88 17.69
N THR A 137 7.48 1.12 18.48
CA THR A 137 6.91 1.56 19.77
C THR A 137 7.03 0.43 20.81
N THR A 138 6.11 0.32 21.77
CA THR A 138 6.02 -0.85 22.66
C THR A 138 5.76 -2.15 21.88
N LYS A 139 5.07 -2.05 20.74
CA LYS A 139 4.95 -3.13 19.74
C LYS A 139 5.39 -2.59 18.39
N ASN A 140 5.98 -3.43 17.56
CA ASN A 140 6.32 -3.05 16.20
C ASN A 140 5.08 -3.10 15.31
N TYR A 141 4.82 -2.01 14.59
CA TYR A 141 3.71 -1.93 13.66
C TYR A 141 4.19 -1.61 12.25
N ILE A 142 3.45 -2.11 11.27
CA ILE A 142 3.56 -1.67 9.89
C ILE A 142 2.34 -0.80 9.54
N ARG A 143 2.61 0.35 8.91
CA ARG A 143 1.60 1.37 8.62
C ARG A 143 1.53 1.65 7.12
N THR A 144 0.31 2.00 6.68
CA THR A 144 -0.07 2.17 5.28
C THR A 144 0.17 0.88 4.53
N VAL A 145 -0.74 -0.07 4.75
CA VAL A 145 -0.58 -1.45 4.33
C VAL A 145 -1.48 -1.74 3.14
N THR A 146 -1.04 -2.58 2.22
CA THR A 146 -1.82 -3.01 1.05
C THR A 146 -1.58 -4.48 0.79
N ASP A 147 -2.67 -5.20 0.53
CA ASP A 147 -2.64 -6.60 0.15
C ASP A 147 -1.86 -6.74 -1.17
N VAL A 148 -0.99 -7.74 -1.27
CA VAL A 148 -0.20 -8.01 -2.48
C VAL A 148 -0.15 -9.49 -2.75
N LYS A 149 0.00 -9.86 -4.03
CA LYS A 149 0.15 -11.27 -4.37
C LYS A 149 1.62 -11.69 -4.40
N PRO A 150 1.97 -12.86 -3.84
CA PRO A 150 3.36 -13.34 -3.81
C PRO A 150 3.95 -13.57 -5.19
N GLU A 151 3.15 -13.92 -6.22
CA GLU A 151 3.66 -14.11 -7.58
C GLU A 151 4.32 -12.82 -8.12
N TRP A 152 3.81 -11.65 -7.71
CA TRP A 152 4.36 -10.38 -8.16
C TRP A 152 5.76 -10.13 -7.61
N LEU A 153 6.04 -10.59 -6.38
CA LEU A 153 7.35 -10.44 -5.74
C LEU A 153 8.43 -11.18 -6.54
N LEU A 154 8.12 -12.42 -6.95
CA LEU A 154 9.00 -13.26 -7.76
C LEU A 154 9.20 -12.69 -9.17
N GLN A 155 8.14 -12.17 -9.79
CA GLN A 155 8.21 -11.58 -11.13
C GLN A 155 8.96 -10.24 -11.17
N ILE A 156 8.74 -9.38 -10.17
CA ILE A 156 9.23 -8.00 -10.17
C ILE A 156 10.66 -7.91 -9.64
N ALA A 157 10.96 -8.65 -8.58
CA ALA A 157 12.24 -8.56 -7.89
C ALA A 157 12.88 -9.95 -7.70
N PRO A 158 13.12 -10.71 -8.79
CA PRO A 158 13.66 -12.08 -8.70
C PRO A 158 15.03 -12.12 -8.00
N GLN A 159 15.86 -11.09 -8.19
CA GLN A 159 17.16 -10.99 -7.54
C GLN A 159 17.05 -10.82 -6.01
N TYR A 160 16.01 -10.12 -5.54
CA TYR A 160 15.79 -9.95 -4.11
C TYR A 160 15.14 -11.21 -3.51
N TYR A 161 14.20 -11.82 -4.22
CA TYR A 161 13.50 -13.04 -3.83
C TYR A 161 14.19 -14.32 -4.33
N ASP A 162 15.52 -14.34 -4.36
CA ASP A 162 16.30 -15.54 -4.69
C ASP A 162 16.23 -16.56 -3.55
N MET A 163 15.67 -17.74 -3.82
CA MET A 163 15.46 -18.81 -2.84
C MET A 163 16.77 -19.38 -2.28
N ASN A 164 17.89 -19.24 -2.99
CA ASN A 164 19.18 -19.70 -2.50
C ASN A 164 19.67 -18.88 -1.30
N ASN A 165 19.37 -17.58 -1.31
CA ASN A 165 19.79 -16.62 -0.29
C ASN A 165 18.67 -16.21 0.67
N PHE A 166 17.46 -16.74 0.46
CA PHE A 166 16.30 -16.44 1.29
C PHE A 166 16.34 -17.23 2.61
N PRO A 167 16.11 -16.59 3.77
CA PRO A 167 16.12 -17.29 5.05
C PRO A 167 15.04 -18.38 5.12
N GLU A 168 15.32 -19.48 5.82
CA GLU A 168 14.34 -20.54 6.03
C GLU A 168 13.19 -20.05 6.92
N CYS A 169 12.01 -19.88 6.33
CA CYS A 169 10.78 -19.47 7.01
C CYS A 169 9.53 -19.95 6.25
N GLU A 170 8.34 -19.78 6.85
CA GLU A 170 7.07 -20.14 6.19
C GLU A 170 6.87 -19.39 4.86
N ALA A 171 7.30 -18.13 4.79
CA ALA A 171 7.22 -17.31 3.59
C ALA A 171 8.05 -17.91 2.44
N LYS A 172 9.26 -18.43 2.73
CA LYS A 172 10.10 -19.13 1.75
C LYS A 172 9.39 -20.37 1.20
N ARG A 173 8.82 -21.20 2.07
CA ARG A 173 8.11 -22.42 1.66
C ARG A 173 6.95 -22.10 0.72
N GLN A 174 6.16 -21.07 1.02
CA GLN A 174 5.08 -20.61 0.15
C GLN A 174 5.61 -20.13 -1.19
N LEU A 175 6.64 -19.28 -1.21
CA LEU A 175 7.21 -18.77 -2.45
C LEU A 175 7.82 -19.88 -3.32
N THR A 176 8.46 -20.89 -2.73
CA THR A 176 8.99 -22.05 -3.47
C THR A 176 7.87 -22.86 -4.13
N VAL A 177 6.75 -23.08 -3.44
CA VAL A 177 5.58 -23.77 -4.01
C VAL A 177 4.98 -22.98 -5.17
N ILE A 178 4.98 -21.66 -5.07
CA ILE A 178 4.48 -20.78 -6.13
C ILE A 178 5.44 -20.76 -7.32
N ALA A 179 6.74 -20.72 -7.09
CA ALA A 179 7.76 -20.72 -8.14
C ALA A 179 7.82 -22.04 -8.92
N ALA A 180 7.37 -23.14 -8.31
CA ALA A 180 7.31 -24.47 -8.93
C ALA A 180 6.06 -24.71 -9.79
N LYS A 181 5.10 -23.77 -9.80
CA LYS A 181 3.89 -23.80 -10.63
C LYS A 181 4.08 -22.99 -11.90
#